data_AF-A0A3D3LNQ5-F1
#
_entry.id   AF-A0A3D3LNQ5-F1
#
_cell.length_a   1.000
_cell.length_b   1.000
_cell.length_c   1.000
_cell.angle_alpha   90.00
_cell.angle_beta   90.00
_cell.angle_gamma   90.00
#
_symmetry.space_group_name_H-M   'P 1'
#
loop_
_entity.id
_entity.type
_entity.pdbx_description
1 polymer ?
#
loop_
_entity_poly.entity_id
_entity_poly.type
_entity_poly.pdbx_seq_one_letter_code
_entity_poly.pdbx_strand_id
1 'polypeptide(L)'
;MEKLYLNFKNDKELFEFIRHTDISNTPELKDVFEKYTIESIDIDSALQNINDDVIILDARSEKEFETSHFPNAINFPVLKNGERHFVGNLYKNYSQKSAVWLAIQYASEKYENLKESLTSIPNFESKQIYVYCWRGGGRSKYLSKMILDLFPEKKVNFIKGGFKSYRHCALKFFESEIQSYNFIELTGLTGCNKSKLIELCSTEIPSINLELAARHQSSLFGKIPYQIRGFSEVKDQSSFENNLYNEFLKCVKPDSNDFPYLIESESRKIGNFVIPPNLYQKISEAKSILIESTLEERINVIKEDYFMYDMRGLPLILKVFTEKSDFFKQQLSNEIYSEMLEALENENAYKFIEYMLVKYYDVRYKDKGKKPLLVINRGDLKHRANELIHFFNEYKYAD
;
A
#
# COMPACT_ATOMS: atom_id res chain seq x y z
N MET A 1 -39.53 7.29 -8.84
CA MET A 1 -38.86 8.54 -8.43
C MET A 1 -37.97 8.95 -9.58
N GLU A 2 -38.13 10.17 -10.08
CA GLU A 2 -37.18 10.74 -11.05
C GLU A 2 -35.76 10.63 -10.47
N LYS A 3 -34.79 10.21 -11.30
CA LYS A 3 -33.38 10.19 -10.88
C LYS A 3 -32.94 11.63 -10.63
N LEU A 4 -32.79 11.98 -9.35
CA LEU A 4 -32.15 13.22 -8.94
C LEU A 4 -30.66 13.08 -9.23
N TYR A 5 -30.20 13.62 -10.35
CA TYR A 5 -28.76 13.67 -10.64
C TYR A 5 -28.10 14.70 -9.69
N LEU A 6 -27.60 14.21 -8.55
CA LEU A 6 -26.92 15.02 -7.54
C LEU A 6 -25.45 15.20 -7.93
N ASN A 7 -25.14 16.19 -8.77
CA ASN A 7 -23.76 16.46 -9.18
C ASN A 7 -23.40 17.92 -8.94
N PHE A 8 -23.06 18.25 -7.70
CA PHE A 8 -22.69 19.61 -7.30
C PHE A 8 -21.27 19.95 -7.73
N LYS A 9 -21.07 21.15 -8.28
CA LYS A 9 -19.73 21.64 -8.68
C LYS A 9 -18.98 22.28 -7.51
N ASN A 10 -19.70 22.78 -6.51
CA ASN A 10 -19.14 23.46 -5.36
C ASN A 10 -20.12 23.46 -4.18
N ASP A 11 -19.61 23.87 -3.01
CA ASP A 11 -20.39 23.93 -1.77
C ASP A 11 -21.58 24.89 -1.84
N LYS A 12 -21.48 25.99 -2.59
CA LYS A 12 -22.58 26.97 -2.71
C LYS A 12 -23.80 26.33 -3.38
N GLU A 13 -23.58 25.63 -4.49
CA GLU A 13 -24.63 24.90 -5.21
C GLU A 13 -25.28 23.84 -4.32
N LEU A 14 -24.48 23.10 -3.55
CA LEU A 14 -24.96 22.15 -2.56
C LEU A 14 -25.87 22.80 -1.51
N PHE A 15 -25.43 23.92 -0.91
CA PHE A 15 -26.21 24.58 0.13
C PHE A 15 -27.50 25.20 -0.42
N GLU A 16 -27.47 25.76 -1.63
CA GLU A 16 -28.67 26.26 -2.30
C GLU A 16 -29.66 25.13 -2.56
N PHE A 17 -29.21 23.99 -3.09
CA PHE A 17 -30.05 22.82 -3.31
C PHE A 17 -30.67 22.29 -2.01
N ILE A 18 -29.87 22.11 -0.96
CA ILE A 18 -30.33 21.56 0.32
C ILE A 18 -31.37 22.49 1.00
N ARG A 19 -31.25 23.82 0.86
CA ARG A 19 -32.25 24.76 1.41
C ARG A 19 -33.64 24.59 0.79
N HIS A 20 -33.71 24.11 -0.44
CA HIS A 20 -34.96 23.91 -1.18
C HIS A 20 -35.41 22.43 -1.20
N THR A 21 -34.67 21.54 -0.54
CA THR A 21 -34.99 20.12 -0.46
C THR A 21 -35.78 19.82 0.80
N ASP A 22 -36.96 19.22 0.67
CA ASP A 22 -37.69 18.70 1.82
C ASP A 22 -37.02 17.43 2.35
N ILE A 23 -36.39 17.57 3.52
CA ILE A 23 -35.71 16.48 4.24
C ILE A 23 -36.47 16.07 5.50
N SER A 24 -37.74 16.48 5.65
CA SER A 24 -38.57 16.14 6.82
C SER A 24 -38.65 14.62 7.05
N ASN A 25 -38.79 13.86 5.97
CA ASN A 25 -38.93 12.40 5.97
C ASN A 25 -37.60 11.63 5.96
N THR A 26 -36.45 12.29 6.11
CA THR A 26 -35.16 11.59 6.21
C THR A 26 -35.15 10.68 7.44
N PRO A 27 -34.97 9.36 7.28
CA PRO A 27 -34.94 8.44 8.41
C PRO A 27 -33.70 8.66 9.25
N GLU A 28 -33.77 8.39 10.54
CA GLU A 28 -32.54 8.28 11.34
C GLU A 28 -31.83 6.98 10.97
N LEU A 29 -30.49 6.99 10.98
CA LEU A 29 -29.72 5.79 10.66
C LEU A 29 -30.05 4.61 11.60
N LYS A 30 -30.42 4.89 12.85
CA LYS A 30 -30.84 3.86 13.80
C LYS A 30 -32.09 3.12 13.28
N ASP A 31 -33.10 3.86 12.81
CA ASP A 31 -34.36 3.31 12.31
C ASP A 31 -34.14 2.53 11.00
N VAL A 32 -33.18 2.96 10.17
CA VAL A 32 -32.77 2.23 8.97
C VAL A 32 -32.16 0.88 9.34
N PHE A 33 -31.32 0.84 10.39
CA PHE A 33 -30.59 -0.37 10.77
C PHE A 33 -31.39 -1.31 11.68
N GLU A 34 -32.38 -0.84 12.43
CA GLU A 34 -33.23 -1.67 13.31
C GLU A 34 -33.93 -2.82 12.56
N LYS A 35 -34.16 -2.66 11.26
CA LYS A 35 -34.77 -3.68 10.39
C LYS A 35 -33.81 -4.81 9.99
N TYR A 36 -32.52 -4.68 10.30
CA TYR A 36 -31.47 -5.59 9.88
C TYR A 36 -30.68 -6.10 11.07
N THR A 37 -30.49 -7.41 11.15
CA THR A 37 -29.54 -7.99 12.11
C THR A 37 -28.15 -7.93 11.49
N ILE A 38 -27.49 -6.77 11.58
CA ILE A 38 -26.12 -6.59 11.11
C ILE A 38 -25.16 -6.92 12.24
N GLU A 39 -24.61 -8.12 12.21
CA GLU A 39 -23.63 -8.56 13.19
C GLU A 39 -22.30 -7.80 13.05
N SER A 40 -21.55 -7.74 14.14
CA SER A 40 -20.20 -7.17 14.16
C SER A 40 -19.15 -8.23 14.45
N ILE A 41 -17.96 -8.08 13.87
CA ILE A 41 -16.77 -8.86 14.21
C ILE A 41 -15.70 -7.93 14.78
N ASP A 42 -14.93 -8.37 15.78
CA ASP A 42 -13.78 -7.63 16.27
C ASP A 42 -12.60 -7.69 15.28
N ILE A 43 -11.64 -6.78 15.46
CA ILE A 43 -10.52 -6.66 14.52
C ILE A 43 -9.61 -7.89 14.52
N ASP A 44 -9.33 -8.47 15.68
CA ASP A 44 -8.37 -9.57 15.80
C ASP A 44 -8.96 -10.84 15.17
N SER A 45 -10.24 -11.13 15.45
CA SER A 45 -10.98 -12.20 14.78
C SER A 45 -11.10 -11.97 13.28
N ALA A 46 -11.31 -10.74 12.83
CA ALA A 46 -11.37 -10.43 11.40
C ALA A 46 -10.03 -10.71 10.71
N LEU A 47 -8.92 -10.29 11.31
CA LEU A 47 -7.56 -10.49 10.77
C LEU A 47 -7.16 -11.97 10.74
N GLN A 48 -7.56 -12.76 11.74
CA GLN A 48 -7.30 -14.21 11.79
C GLN A 48 -8.07 -14.99 10.72
N ASN A 49 -9.21 -14.47 10.28
CA ASN A 49 -10.08 -15.11 9.29
C ASN A 49 -9.88 -14.57 7.87
N ILE A 50 -8.81 -13.81 7.59
CA ILE A 50 -8.51 -13.37 6.22
C ILE A 50 -8.01 -14.57 5.43
N ASN A 51 -8.89 -15.16 4.63
CA ASN A 51 -8.63 -16.28 3.73
C ASN A 51 -9.54 -16.21 2.51
N ASP A 52 -9.47 -17.20 1.62
CA ASP A 52 -10.21 -17.23 0.37
C ASP A 52 -11.74 -17.35 0.55
N ASP A 53 -12.23 -17.71 1.74
CA ASP A 53 -13.65 -17.83 2.06
C ASP A 53 -14.29 -16.51 2.53
N VAL A 54 -13.50 -15.43 2.62
CA VAL A 54 -13.93 -14.12 3.10
C VAL A 54 -13.75 -13.05 2.04
N ILE A 55 -14.80 -12.27 1.80
CA ILE A 55 -14.75 -11.04 1.00
C ILE A 55 -14.67 -9.86 1.96
N ILE A 56 -13.63 -9.04 1.84
CA ILE A 56 -13.48 -7.84 2.67
C ILE A 56 -13.79 -6.60 1.82
N LEU A 57 -14.82 -5.85 2.21
CA LEU A 57 -15.26 -4.64 1.53
C LEU A 57 -14.89 -3.39 2.33
N ASP A 58 -14.16 -2.48 1.68
CA ASP A 58 -13.88 -1.15 2.21
C ASP A 58 -14.93 -0.14 1.71
N ALA A 59 -15.79 0.32 2.62
CA ALA A 59 -16.83 1.31 2.36
C ALA A 59 -16.33 2.77 2.32
N ARG A 60 -15.02 3.00 2.47
CA ARG A 60 -14.40 4.33 2.39
C ARG A 60 -14.28 4.81 0.94
N SER A 61 -13.99 6.09 0.75
CA SER A 61 -13.79 6.62 -0.61
C SER A 61 -12.52 6.08 -1.25
N GLU A 62 -12.42 6.21 -2.57
CA GLU A 62 -11.31 5.66 -3.36
C GLU A 62 -9.96 6.17 -2.85
N LYS A 63 -9.87 7.48 -2.55
CA LYS A 63 -8.64 8.10 -2.04
C LYS A 63 -8.26 7.58 -0.65
N GLU A 64 -9.22 7.25 0.20
CA GLU A 64 -8.93 6.67 1.53
C GLU A 64 -8.43 5.22 1.42
N PHE A 65 -8.90 4.48 0.43
CA PHE A 65 -8.50 3.10 0.16
C PHE A 65 -7.11 3.03 -0.51
N GLU A 66 -6.86 3.90 -1.49
CA GLU A 66 -5.61 4.01 -2.22
C GLU A 66 -4.40 4.26 -1.30
N THR A 67 -4.57 5.07 -0.24
CA THR A 67 -3.48 5.38 0.69
C THR A 67 -3.08 4.18 1.54
N SER A 68 -4.07 3.46 2.09
CA SER A 68 -3.87 2.24 2.86
C SER A 68 -5.21 1.56 3.12
N HIS A 69 -5.24 0.22 3.12
CA HIS A 69 -6.43 -0.60 3.30
C HIS A 69 -6.07 -1.95 3.95
N PHE A 70 -7.08 -2.74 4.31
CA PHE A 70 -6.89 -4.09 4.85
C PHE A 70 -6.27 -5.02 3.81
N PRO A 71 -5.60 -6.11 4.25
CA PRO A 71 -5.19 -7.16 3.34
C PRO A 71 -6.36 -7.66 2.49
N ASN A 72 -6.15 -7.79 1.18
CA ASN A 72 -7.10 -8.33 0.19
C ASN A 72 -8.48 -7.64 0.13
N ALA A 73 -8.60 -6.43 0.70
CA ALA A 73 -9.85 -5.69 0.65
C ALA A 73 -10.16 -5.16 -0.75
N ILE A 74 -11.43 -5.18 -1.11
CA ILE A 74 -11.99 -4.60 -2.33
C ILE A 74 -12.68 -3.29 -1.94
N ASN A 75 -12.40 -2.19 -2.65
CA ASN A 75 -13.07 -0.94 -2.38
C ASN A 75 -14.46 -0.91 -3.00
N PHE A 76 -15.48 -0.68 -2.18
CA PHE A 76 -16.82 -0.33 -2.63
C PHE A 76 -17.26 0.97 -1.95
N PRO A 77 -16.96 2.14 -2.53
CA PRO A 77 -17.18 3.42 -1.87
C PRO A 77 -18.68 3.74 -1.77
N VAL A 78 -19.22 3.63 -0.55
CA VAL A 78 -20.58 4.12 -0.23
C VAL A 78 -20.71 5.59 -0.60
N LEU A 79 -19.63 6.35 -0.41
CA LEU A 79 -19.46 7.71 -0.90
C LEU A 79 -18.13 7.82 -1.66
N LYS A 80 -18.20 8.18 -2.94
CA LYS A 80 -17.03 8.51 -3.77
C LYS A 80 -16.34 9.77 -3.23
N ASN A 81 -15.11 10.04 -3.65
CA ASN A 81 -14.32 11.18 -3.13
C ASN A 81 -15.09 12.53 -3.10
N GLY A 82 -15.77 12.91 -4.18
CA GLY A 82 -16.56 14.15 -4.25
C GLY A 82 -17.82 14.12 -3.37
N GLU A 83 -18.58 13.02 -3.42
CA GLU A 83 -19.76 12.80 -2.58
C GLU A 83 -19.41 12.85 -1.09
N ARG A 84 -18.28 12.23 -0.71
CA ARG A 84 -17.76 12.23 0.65
C ARG A 84 -17.38 13.63 1.12
N HIS A 85 -16.83 14.46 0.23
CA HIS A 85 -16.54 15.85 0.54
C HIS A 85 -17.82 16.61 0.88
N PHE A 86 -18.84 16.55 0.02
CA PHE A 86 -20.12 17.25 0.23
C PHE A 86 -20.88 16.77 1.46
N VAL A 87 -21.01 15.45 1.65
CA VAL A 87 -21.65 14.87 2.84
C VAL A 87 -20.89 15.28 4.11
N GLY A 88 -19.56 15.22 4.08
CA GLY A 88 -18.73 15.64 5.21
C GLY A 88 -18.89 17.12 5.53
N ASN A 89 -19.01 17.97 4.51
CA ASN A 89 -19.24 19.40 4.67
C ASN A 89 -20.60 19.69 5.32
N LEU A 90 -21.69 19.09 4.82
CA LEU A 90 -23.01 19.22 5.43
C LEU A 90 -23.02 18.74 6.88
N TYR A 91 -22.38 17.61 7.15
CA TYR A 91 -22.35 17.02 8.49
C TYR A 91 -21.66 17.94 9.50
N LYS A 92 -20.56 18.59 9.07
CA LYS A 92 -19.75 19.45 9.94
C LYS A 92 -20.34 20.86 10.09
N ASN A 93 -20.84 21.43 9.00
CA ASN A 93 -21.07 22.87 8.91
C ASN A 93 -22.55 23.27 8.76
N TYR A 94 -23.47 22.33 8.58
CA TYR A 94 -24.88 22.66 8.33
C TYR A 94 -25.89 21.81 9.11
N SER A 95 -26.06 20.54 8.74
CA SER A 95 -27.05 19.66 9.36
C SER A 95 -26.70 18.19 9.16
N GLN A 96 -26.63 17.45 10.26
CA GLN A 96 -26.42 16.00 10.22
C GLN A 96 -27.57 15.29 9.49
N LYS A 97 -28.82 15.76 9.64
CA LYS A 97 -29.97 15.19 8.94
C LYS A 97 -29.84 15.37 7.42
N SER A 98 -29.43 16.54 6.96
CA SER A 98 -29.17 16.80 5.53
C SER A 98 -28.02 15.94 5.00
N ALA A 99 -26.96 15.77 5.79
CA ALA A 99 -25.82 14.93 5.42
C ALA A 99 -26.21 13.44 5.29
N VAL A 100 -27.00 12.93 6.24
CA VAL A 100 -27.51 11.55 6.19
C VAL A 100 -28.43 11.36 4.98
N TRP A 101 -29.36 12.29 4.75
CA TRP A 101 -30.23 12.26 3.57
C TRP A 101 -29.42 12.17 2.28
N LEU A 102 -28.45 13.08 2.11
CA LEU A 102 -27.62 13.14 0.91
C LEU A 102 -26.79 11.86 0.74
N ALA A 103 -26.23 11.33 1.84
CA ALA A 103 -25.47 10.09 1.79
C ALA A 103 -26.32 8.89 1.36
N ILE A 104 -27.58 8.83 1.82
CA ILE A 104 -28.53 7.79 1.41
C ILE A 104 -28.84 7.90 -0.08
N GLN A 105 -29.08 9.11 -0.59
CA GLN A 105 -29.32 9.32 -2.03
C GLN A 105 -28.14 8.79 -2.85
N TYR A 106 -26.92 9.26 -2.57
CA TYR A 106 -25.71 8.80 -3.27
C TYR A 106 -25.50 7.29 -3.21
N ALA A 107 -25.73 6.68 -2.05
CA ALA A 107 -25.53 5.24 -1.90
C ALA A 107 -26.64 4.43 -2.59
N SER A 108 -27.87 4.94 -2.63
CA SER A 108 -29.01 4.26 -3.26
C SER A 108 -28.90 4.12 -4.78
N GLU A 109 -28.13 4.98 -5.43
CA GLU A 109 -27.88 4.87 -6.87
C GLU A 109 -26.90 3.74 -7.23
N LYS A 110 -26.27 3.12 -6.23
CA LYS A 110 -25.17 2.16 -6.42
C LYS A 110 -25.56 0.69 -6.23
N TYR A 111 -26.84 0.38 -6.02
CA TYR A 111 -27.29 -1.01 -5.81
C TYR A 111 -26.98 -1.93 -6.99
N GLU A 112 -27.23 -1.49 -8.23
CA GLU A 112 -26.93 -2.31 -9.41
C GLU A 112 -25.43 -2.57 -9.56
N ASN A 113 -24.60 -1.53 -9.38
CA ASN A 113 -23.15 -1.67 -9.41
C ASN A 113 -22.62 -2.58 -8.28
N LEU A 114 -23.23 -2.51 -7.09
CA LEU A 114 -22.91 -3.41 -5.98
C LEU A 114 -23.22 -4.86 -6.35
N LYS A 115 -24.41 -5.12 -6.90
CA LYS A 115 -24.86 -6.44 -7.32
C LYS A 115 -23.91 -7.02 -8.37
N GLU A 116 -23.59 -6.26 -9.41
CA GLU A 116 -22.63 -6.66 -10.46
C GLU A 116 -21.24 -6.94 -9.87
N SER A 117 -20.72 -6.03 -9.04
CA SER A 117 -19.40 -6.18 -8.42
C SER A 117 -19.30 -7.44 -7.58
N LEU A 118 -20.30 -7.73 -6.75
CA LEU A 118 -20.30 -8.89 -5.87
C LEU A 118 -20.49 -10.21 -6.62
N THR A 119 -21.43 -10.27 -7.56
CA THR A 119 -21.69 -11.48 -8.35
C THR A 119 -20.56 -11.82 -9.32
N SER A 120 -19.70 -10.87 -9.65
CA SER A 120 -18.47 -11.13 -10.41
C SER A 120 -17.37 -11.84 -9.62
N ILE A 121 -17.48 -11.90 -8.29
CA ILE A 121 -16.47 -12.55 -7.42
C ILE A 121 -16.61 -14.08 -7.53
N PRO A 122 -15.53 -14.81 -7.84
CA PRO A 122 -15.57 -16.26 -7.89
C PRO A 122 -16.06 -16.87 -6.58
N ASN A 123 -16.96 -17.84 -6.68
CA ASN A 123 -17.58 -18.51 -5.54
C ASN A 123 -18.26 -17.54 -4.54
N PHE A 124 -18.75 -16.39 -5.01
CA PHE A 124 -19.48 -15.42 -4.17
C PHE A 124 -20.53 -16.08 -3.28
N GLU A 125 -21.18 -17.15 -3.76
CA GLU A 125 -22.23 -17.85 -3.02
C GLU A 125 -21.79 -18.45 -1.69
N SER A 126 -20.58 -19.01 -1.63
CA SER A 126 -20.06 -19.67 -0.42
C SER A 126 -19.30 -18.75 0.52
N LYS A 127 -19.02 -17.51 0.12
CA LYS A 127 -18.16 -16.59 0.90
C LYS A 127 -18.97 -15.75 1.89
N GLN A 128 -18.41 -15.56 3.08
CA GLN A 128 -18.91 -14.55 4.03
C GLN A 128 -18.32 -13.17 3.70
N ILE A 129 -18.98 -12.10 4.16
CA ILE A 129 -18.60 -10.73 3.81
C ILE A 129 -18.28 -9.94 5.07
N TYR A 130 -17.06 -9.40 5.13
CA TYR A 130 -16.66 -8.42 6.13
C TYR A 130 -16.67 -7.01 5.55
N VAL A 131 -17.32 -6.07 6.23
CA VAL A 131 -17.43 -4.70 5.77
C VAL A 131 -16.79 -3.75 6.77
N TYR A 132 -15.97 -2.82 6.31
CA TYR A 132 -15.45 -1.78 7.19
C TYR A 132 -15.52 -0.39 6.57
N CYS A 133 -15.46 0.62 7.44
CA CYS A 133 -15.21 1.99 7.06
C CYS A 133 -14.19 2.58 8.04
N TRP A 134 -14.03 3.91 8.12
CA TRP A 134 -13.04 4.51 9.02
C TRP A 134 -13.18 4.10 10.50
N ARG A 135 -14.42 3.98 11.03
CA ARG A 135 -14.67 3.68 12.45
C ARG A 135 -15.66 2.53 12.70
N GLY A 136 -16.05 1.78 11.67
CA GLY A 136 -17.13 0.78 11.78
C GLY A 136 -18.50 1.40 12.07
N GLY A 137 -18.77 2.59 11.53
CA GLY A 137 -19.99 3.36 11.74
C GLY A 137 -21.00 3.29 10.58
N GLY A 138 -21.66 4.42 10.30
CA GLY A 138 -22.79 4.47 9.36
C GLY A 138 -22.49 3.97 7.94
N ARG A 139 -21.30 4.25 7.38
CA ARG A 139 -20.93 3.81 6.02
C ARG A 139 -20.86 2.29 5.89
N SER A 140 -20.14 1.62 6.80
CA SER A 140 -20.03 0.15 6.77
C SER A 140 -21.37 -0.51 7.04
N LYS A 141 -22.15 0.00 8.01
CA LYS A 141 -23.50 -0.53 8.28
C LYS A 141 -24.44 -0.34 7.10
N TYR A 142 -24.38 0.79 6.42
CA TYR A 142 -25.22 1.04 5.24
C TYR A 142 -24.85 0.13 4.08
N LEU A 143 -23.54 -0.10 3.82
CA LEU A 143 -23.13 -1.07 2.82
C LEU A 143 -23.58 -2.49 3.20
N SER A 144 -23.42 -2.90 4.46
CA SER A 144 -23.93 -4.21 4.92
C SER A 144 -25.44 -4.34 4.70
N LYS A 145 -26.21 -3.29 4.97
CA LYS A 145 -27.65 -3.24 4.67
C LYS A 145 -27.92 -3.41 3.18
N MET A 146 -27.22 -2.69 2.30
CA MET A 146 -27.40 -2.80 0.85
C MET A 146 -27.14 -4.23 0.35
N ILE A 147 -26.15 -4.91 0.94
CA ILE A 147 -25.83 -6.29 0.61
C ILE A 147 -26.97 -7.22 1.04
N LEU A 148 -27.48 -7.06 2.26
CA LEU A 148 -28.58 -7.89 2.77
C LEU A 148 -29.91 -7.66 2.04
N ASP A 149 -30.15 -6.49 1.46
CA ASP A 149 -31.31 -6.29 0.59
C ASP A 149 -31.22 -7.08 -0.73
N LEU A 150 -30.01 -7.14 -1.29
CA LEU A 150 -29.75 -7.83 -2.54
C LEU A 150 -29.64 -9.34 -2.35
N PHE A 151 -29.07 -9.76 -1.21
CA PHE A 151 -28.72 -11.13 -0.88
C PHE A 151 -29.05 -11.43 0.61
N PRO A 152 -30.33 -11.62 0.96
CA PRO A 152 -30.78 -11.77 2.34
C PRO A 152 -30.16 -12.96 3.10
N GLU A 153 -29.71 -13.98 2.38
CA GLU A 153 -29.09 -15.19 2.91
C GLU A 153 -27.59 -15.02 3.26
N LYS A 154 -26.96 -13.90 2.87
CA LYS A 154 -25.54 -13.68 3.12
C LYS A 154 -25.22 -13.45 4.58
N LYS A 155 -24.13 -14.08 5.02
CA LYS A 155 -23.49 -13.73 6.29
C LYS A 155 -22.64 -12.47 6.11
N VAL A 156 -23.08 -11.36 6.67
CA VAL A 156 -22.41 -10.06 6.60
C VAL A 156 -22.08 -9.56 7.99
N ASN A 157 -20.79 -9.36 8.28
CA ASN A 157 -20.32 -8.77 9.52
C ASN A 157 -19.62 -7.44 9.25
N PHE A 158 -19.88 -6.40 10.05
CA PHE A 158 -19.04 -5.20 9.98
C PHE A 158 -17.90 -5.26 11.00
N ILE A 159 -16.72 -4.75 10.63
CA ILE A 159 -15.56 -4.74 11.51
C ILE A 159 -15.71 -3.61 12.54
N LYS A 160 -15.80 -3.98 13.82
CA LYS A 160 -15.92 -3.03 14.93
C LYS A 160 -14.66 -2.16 15.02
N GLY A 161 -14.85 -0.85 15.11
CA GLY A 161 -13.75 0.13 15.11
C GLY A 161 -13.16 0.42 13.72
N GLY A 162 -13.49 -0.38 12.70
CA GLY A 162 -13.13 -0.15 11.30
C GLY A 162 -11.64 -0.02 11.03
N PHE A 163 -11.25 0.82 10.08
CA PHE A 163 -9.85 1.05 9.74
C PHE A 163 -9.03 1.66 10.89
N LYS A 164 -9.68 2.37 11.82
CA LYS A 164 -9.00 2.90 13.00
C LYS A 164 -8.51 1.78 13.94
N SER A 165 -9.27 0.70 14.13
CA SER A 165 -8.80 -0.42 14.95
C SER A 165 -7.64 -1.15 14.30
N TYR A 166 -7.66 -1.34 12.97
CA TYR A 166 -6.51 -1.86 12.21
C TYR A 166 -5.24 -1.04 12.44
N ARG A 167 -5.34 0.30 12.41
CA ARG A 167 -4.21 1.18 12.73
C ARG A 167 -3.67 0.96 14.15
N HIS A 168 -4.55 0.73 15.13
CA HIS A 168 -4.09 0.41 16.49
C HIS A 168 -3.37 -0.94 16.55
N CYS A 169 -3.83 -1.95 15.79
CA CYS A 169 -3.12 -3.24 15.67
C CYS A 169 -1.72 -3.03 15.10
N ALA A 170 -1.56 -2.26 14.01
CA ALA A 170 -0.26 -1.95 13.43
C ALA A 170 0.67 -1.24 14.43
N LEU A 171 0.16 -0.28 15.19
CA LEU A 171 0.94 0.40 16.24
C LEU A 171 1.41 -0.57 17.32
N LYS A 172 0.49 -1.36 17.89
CA LYS A 172 0.79 -2.34 18.93
C LYS A 172 1.81 -3.37 18.46
N PHE A 173 1.66 -3.82 17.21
CA PHE A 173 2.56 -4.77 16.56
C PHE A 173 4.00 -4.25 16.54
N PHE A 174 4.21 -3.04 15.99
CA PHE A 174 5.56 -2.47 15.94
C PHE A 174 6.09 -1.97 17.28
N GLU A 175 5.22 -1.68 18.24
CA GLU A 175 5.61 -1.28 19.59
C GLU A 175 6.12 -2.45 20.43
N SER A 176 5.50 -3.63 20.32
CA SER A 176 5.77 -4.73 21.26
C SER A 176 5.97 -6.09 20.60
N GLU A 177 5.10 -6.48 19.67
CA GLU A 177 5.08 -7.84 19.11
C GLU A 177 6.26 -8.08 18.18
N ILE A 178 6.75 -7.05 17.48
CA ILE A 178 7.88 -7.16 16.54
C ILE A 178 9.18 -7.65 17.20
N GLN A 179 9.30 -7.55 18.53
CA GLN A 179 10.49 -7.99 19.26
C GLN A 179 10.71 -9.51 19.16
N SER A 180 9.63 -10.29 19.03
CA SER A 180 9.70 -11.75 18.87
C SER A 180 10.02 -12.19 17.45
N TYR A 181 10.18 -11.27 16.49
CA TYR A 181 10.48 -11.59 15.10
C TYR A 181 11.98 -11.63 14.86
N ASN A 182 12.45 -12.59 14.09
CA ASN A 182 13.84 -12.64 13.64
C ASN A 182 13.93 -12.23 12.17
N PHE A 183 15.07 -11.69 11.75
CA PHE A 183 15.26 -11.19 10.39
C PHE A 183 16.60 -11.64 9.83
N ILE A 184 16.63 -11.76 8.50
CA ILE A 184 17.85 -11.79 7.70
C ILE A 184 17.73 -10.67 6.66
N GLU A 185 18.67 -9.73 6.67
CA GLU A 185 18.65 -8.60 5.74
C GLU A 185 19.30 -8.97 4.40
N LEU A 186 18.65 -8.59 3.30
CA LEU A 186 19.19 -8.67 1.97
C LEU A 186 19.98 -7.39 1.67
N THR A 187 21.29 -7.52 1.50
CA THR A 187 22.23 -6.43 1.26
C THR A 187 22.76 -6.47 -0.17
N GLY A 188 23.36 -5.35 -0.62
CA GLY A 188 23.88 -5.21 -1.98
C GLY A 188 23.75 -3.79 -2.49
N LEU A 189 24.55 -3.45 -3.49
CA LEU A 189 24.55 -2.13 -4.13
C LEU A 189 23.19 -1.78 -4.75
N THR A 190 23.03 -0.50 -5.09
CA THR A 190 21.85 -0.01 -5.83
C THR A 190 21.77 -0.71 -7.18
N GLY A 191 20.58 -1.19 -7.56
CA GLY A 191 20.35 -1.92 -8.81
C GLY A 191 20.54 -3.44 -8.73
N CYS A 192 20.82 -4.02 -7.57
CA CYS A 192 20.98 -5.47 -7.41
C CYS A 192 19.66 -6.28 -7.31
N ASN A 193 18.52 -5.74 -7.76
CA ASN A 193 17.22 -6.45 -7.79
C ASN A 193 16.65 -6.95 -6.43
N LYS A 194 17.07 -6.37 -5.29
CA LYS A 194 16.67 -6.84 -3.95
C LYS A 194 15.15 -6.94 -3.77
N SER A 195 14.41 -5.89 -4.08
CA SER A 195 12.95 -5.84 -3.91
C SER A 195 12.23 -6.85 -4.82
N LYS A 196 12.77 -7.12 -6.02
CA LYS A 196 12.22 -8.15 -6.92
C LYS A 196 12.53 -9.57 -6.45
N LEU A 197 13.70 -9.80 -5.85
CA LEU A 197 14.02 -11.07 -5.20
C LEU A 197 13.07 -11.34 -4.03
N ILE A 198 12.81 -10.35 -3.18
CA ILE A 198 11.85 -10.44 -2.08
C ILE A 198 10.44 -10.78 -2.60
N GLU A 199 9.99 -10.13 -3.68
CA GLU A 199 8.70 -10.44 -4.31
C GLU A 199 8.64 -11.90 -4.79
N LEU A 200 9.68 -12.39 -5.49
CA LEU A 200 9.74 -13.77 -5.96
C LEU A 200 9.80 -14.80 -4.83
N CYS A 201 10.40 -14.45 -3.70
CA CYS A 201 10.50 -15.33 -2.53
C CYS A 201 9.23 -15.32 -1.66
N SER A 202 8.38 -14.28 -1.78
CA SER A 202 7.28 -13.99 -0.85
C SER A 202 6.21 -15.07 -0.75
N THR A 203 6.10 -15.95 -1.75
CA THR A 203 5.14 -17.07 -1.78
C THR A 203 5.66 -18.34 -1.14
N GLU A 204 6.97 -18.44 -0.89
CA GLU A 204 7.61 -19.66 -0.37
C GLU A 204 8.26 -19.45 1.00
N ILE A 205 8.79 -18.25 1.26
CA ILE A 205 9.43 -17.91 2.54
C ILE A 205 8.90 -16.59 3.09
N PRO A 206 8.88 -16.42 4.43
CA PRO A 206 8.46 -15.18 5.07
C PRO A 206 9.33 -14.00 4.60
N SER A 207 8.74 -13.12 3.81
CA SER A 207 9.46 -12.01 3.17
C SER A 207 8.68 -10.71 3.35
N ILE A 208 9.38 -9.63 3.70
CA ILE A 208 8.79 -8.32 3.96
C ILE A 208 9.40 -7.32 2.98
N ASN A 209 8.55 -6.62 2.22
CA ASN A 209 8.97 -5.61 1.25
C ASN A 209 8.75 -4.20 1.77
N LEU A 210 9.79 -3.62 2.36
CA LEU A 210 9.76 -2.27 2.93
C LEU A 210 9.52 -1.20 1.87
N GLU A 211 10.11 -1.37 0.68
CA GLU A 211 9.99 -0.42 -0.42
C GLU A 211 8.58 -0.40 -1.00
N LEU A 212 7.92 -1.56 -1.09
CA LEU A 212 6.53 -1.70 -1.55
C LEU A 212 5.56 -1.07 -0.54
N ALA A 213 5.78 -1.29 0.76
CA ALA A 213 5.00 -0.64 1.81
C ALA A 213 5.10 0.90 1.73
N ALA A 214 6.29 1.42 1.39
CA ALA A 214 6.54 2.84 1.17
C ALA A 214 6.14 3.34 -0.23
N ARG A 215 5.95 2.42 -1.19
CA ARG A 215 5.89 2.68 -2.64
C ARG A 215 7.02 3.60 -3.08
N HIS A 216 8.24 3.26 -2.62
CA HIS A 216 9.44 4.06 -2.83
C HIS A 216 10.72 3.20 -2.78
N GLN A 217 11.53 3.21 -3.84
CA GLN A 217 12.78 2.43 -3.93
C GLN A 217 13.99 3.07 -3.21
N SER A 218 13.78 3.63 -2.02
CA SER A 218 14.82 4.26 -1.17
C SER A 218 15.92 5.12 -1.84
N SER A 219 15.63 5.72 -3.01
CA SER A 219 16.60 6.44 -3.84
C SER A 219 16.14 7.88 -4.12
N LEU A 220 17.00 8.72 -4.70
CA LEU A 220 16.64 10.11 -5.06
C LEU A 220 15.43 10.19 -6.00
N PHE A 221 15.27 9.16 -6.83
CA PHE A 221 14.21 9.01 -7.82
C PHE A 221 13.16 7.97 -7.40
N GLY A 222 13.20 7.49 -6.16
CA GLY A 222 12.58 6.23 -5.75
C GLY A 222 11.05 6.17 -5.85
N LYS A 223 10.36 7.31 -6.00
CA LYS A 223 8.92 7.36 -6.29
C LYS A 223 8.57 7.00 -7.72
N ILE A 224 9.47 7.26 -8.68
CA ILE A 224 9.21 7.17 -10.11
C ILE A 224 8.79 5.75 -10.52
N PRO A 225 9.50 4.67 -10.12
CA PRO A 225 9.11 3.30 -10.49
C PRO A 225 7.67 2.95 -10.10
N TYR A 226 7.23 3.38 -8.92
CA TYR A 226 5.86 3.14 -8.45
C TYR A 226 4.84 4.01 -9.20
N GLN A 227 5.17 5.29 -9.45
CA GLN A 227 4.30 6.21 -10.18
C GLN A 227 4.02 5.72 -11.61
N ILE A 228 5.05 5.29 -12.35
CA ILE A 228 4.89 4.85 -13.75
C ILE A 228 4.20 3.49 -13.87
N ARG A 229 4.24 2.67 -12.82
CA ARG A 229 3.48 1.42 -12.66
C ARG A 229 2.04 1.64 -12.19
N GLY A 230 1.61 2.89 -11.99
CA GLY A 230 0.24 3.24 -11.60
C GLY A 230 -0.08 3.06 -10.12
N PHE A 231 0.94 2.91 -9.26
CA PHE A 231 0.71 2.90 -7.83
C PHE A 231 0.37 4.30 -7.33
N SER A 232 -0.61 4.39 -6.45
CA SER A 232 -0.93 5.64 -5.76
C SER A 232 0.14 6.00 -4.74
N GLU A 233 0.37 7.28 -4.52
CA GLU A 233 1.39 7.76 -3.57
C GLU A 233 0.97 7.49 -2.11
N VAL A 234 1.89 6.95 -1.30
CA VAL A 234 1.73 6.90 0.16
C VAL A 234 1.85 8.33 0.72
N LYS A 235 0.83 8.81 1.41
CA LYS A 235 0.72 10.23 1.79
C LYS A 235 1.36 10.59 3.12
N ASP A 236 1.41 9.65 4.05
CA ASP A 236 1.85 9.92 5.42
C ASP A 236 2.43 8.67 6.10
N GLN A 237 3.09 8.91 7.23
CA GLN A 237 3.74 7.89 8.05
C GLN A 237 2.76 6.80 8.51
N SER A 238 1.52 7.14 8.83
CA SER A 238 0.54 6.16 9.29
C SER A 238 0.12 5.20 8.18
N SER A 239 0.02 5.70 6.95
CA SER A 239 -0.26 4.90 5.76
C SER A 239 0.90 3.95 5.46
N PHE A 240 2.16 4.44 5.56
CA PHE A 240 3.34 3.58 5.44
C PHE A 240 3.33 2.45 6.47
N GLU A 241 3.13 2.76 7.76
CA GLU A 241 3.12 1.74 8.81
C GLU A 241 1.97 0.73 8.65
N ASN A 242 0.79 1.19 8.23
CA ASN A 242 -0.33 0.29 7.95
C ASN A 242 -0.06 -0.63 6.74
N ASN A 243 0.58 -0.11 5.70
CA ASN A 243 1.00 -0.91 4.54
C ASN A 243 2.12 -1.88 4.92
N LEU A 244 3.04 -1.46 5.79
CA LEU A 244 4.09 -2.34 6.29
C LEU A 244 3.51 -3.47 7.14
N TYR A 245 2.55 -3.17 8.02
CA TYR A 245 1.84 -4.19 8.78
C TYR A 245 1.10 -5.17 7.85
N ASN A 246 0.57 -4.69 6.73
CA ASN A 246 -0.05 -5.53 5.70
C ASN A 246 0.95 -6.54 5.10
N GLU A 247 2.21 -6.14 4.85
CA GLU A 247 3.25 -7.06 4.40
C GLU A 247 3.46 -8.20 5.41
N PHE A 248 3.51 -7.89 6.71
CA PHE A 248 3.59 -8.91 7.76
C PHE A 248 2.36 -9.81 7.80
N LEU A 249 1.16 -9.28 7.57
CA LEU A 249 -0.07 -10.08 7.57
C LEU A 249 -0.14 -11.04 6.37
N LYS A 250 0.27 -10.59 5.18
CA LYS A 250 0.15 -11.35 3.93
C LYS A 250 1.27 -12.34 3.67
N CYS A 251 2.47 -12.11 4.19
CA CYS A 251 3.60 -13.00 3.94
C CYS A 251 3.33 -14.41 4.48
N VAL A 252 4.01 -15.40 3.88
CA VAL A 252 4.05 -16.77 4.37
C VAL A 252 4.45 -16.76 5.85
N LYS A 253 3.68 -17.46 6.67
CA LYS A 253 3.97 -17.58 8.10
C LYS A 253 5.01 -18.68 8.30
N PRO A 254 6.04 -18.44 9.13
CA PRO A 254 6.96 -19.50 9.48
C PRO A 254 6.27 -20.57 10.32
N ASP A 255 6.77 -21.80 10.23
CA ASP A 255 6.29 -22.92 11.04
C ASP A 255 6.72 -22.82 12.52
N SER A 256 7.74 -22.00 12.81
CA SER A 256 8.23 -21.72 14.16
C SER A 256 8.45 -20.22 14.36
N ASN A 257 8.28 -19.74 15.59
CA ASN A 257 8.49 -18.32 15.92
C ASN A 257 9.96 -17.88 15.76
N ASP A 258 10.91 -18.81 15.81
CA ASP A 258 12.34 -18.49 15.71
C ASP A 258 12.82 -18.31 14.27
N PHE A 259 12.03 -18.75 13.29
CA PHE A 259 12.40 -18.68 11.88
C PHE A 259 12.45 -17.22 11.38
N PRO A 260 13.50 -16.81 10.64
CA PRO A 260 13.68 -15.43 10.25
C PRO A 260 12.80 -15.01 9.06
N TYR A 261 12.52 -13.72 8.99
CA TYR A 261 11.92 -13.06 7.84
C TYR A 261 13.01 -12.44 6.96
N LEU A 262 12.92 -12.66 5.64
CA LEU A 262 13.74 -11.96 4.66
C LEU A 262 13.25 -10.51 4.53
N ILE A 263 14.16 -9.54 4.54
CA ILE A 263 13.82 -8.11 4.47
C ILE A 263 14.91 -7.29 3.79
N GLU A 264 14.59 -6.16 3.15
CA GLU A 264 15.62 -5.29 2.58
C GLU A 264 16.52 -4.65 3.66
N SER A 265 17.83 -4.59 3.41
CA SER A 265 18.72 -3.72 4.19
C SER A 265 18.53 -2.26 3.76
N GLU A 266 17.66 -1.55 4.46
CA GLU A 266 17.44 -0.13 4.25
C GLU A 266 18.11 0.77 5.31
N SER A 267 18.23 2.05 4.97
CA SER A 267 18.56 3.07 5.97
C SER A 267 17.40 3.24 6.95
N ARG A 268 17.59 4.04 8.01
CA ARG A 268 16.52 4.37 8.97
C ARG A 268 15.24 4.90 8.29
N LYS A 269 15.38 5.48 7.09
CA LYS A 269 14.30 6.06 6.30
C LYS A 269 14.20 5.43 4.91
N ILE A 270 12.97 5.42 4.38
CA ILE A 270 12.67 5.11 2.98
C ILE A 270 11.90 6.30 2.42
N GLY A 271 12.58 7.08 1.57
CA GLY A 271 12.10 8.41 1.19
C GLY A 271 11.89 9.29 2.42
N ASN A 272 10.64 9.71 2.66
CA ASN A 272 10.27 10.54 3.81
C ASN A 272 9.77 9.72 5.02
N PHE A 273 9.62 8.40 4.89
CA PHE A 273 9.06 7.57 5.93
C PHE A 273 10.15 7.02 6.84
N VAL A 274 9.83 6.92 8.12
CA VAL A 274 10.73 6.39 9.15
C VAL A 274 10.28 4.97 9.46
N ILE A 275 11.17 3.98 9.36
CA ILE A 275 10.86 2.60 9.76
C ILE A 275 10.42 2.59 11.25
N PRO A 276 9.51 1.74 11.72
CA PRO A 276 9.23 1.69 13.16
C PRO A 276 10.50 1.41 13.98
N PRO A 277 10.77 2.11 15.11
CA PRO A 277 12.06 2.03 15.81
C PRO A 277 12.47 0.62 16.21
N ASN A 278 11.56 -0.15 16.79
CA ASN A 278 11.84 -1.51 17.23
C ASN A 278 12.09 -2.46 16.04
N LEU A 279 11.36 -2.29 14.94
CA LEU A 279 11.65 -3.02 13.70
C LEU A 279 13.05 -2.68 13.17
N TYR A 280 13.38 -1.38 13.10
CA TYR A 280 14.69 -0.95 12.61
C TYR A 280 15.83 -1.50 13.48
N GLN A 281 15.65 -1.54 14.81
CA GLN A 281 16.62 -2.16 15.70
C GLN A 281 16.84 -3.64 15.33
N LYS A 282 15.75 -4.41 15.20
CA LYS A 282 15.81 -5.84 14.84
C LYS A 282 16.47 -6.07 13.47
N ILE A 283 16.19 -5.23 12.47
CA ILE A 283 16.88 -5.28 11.16
C ILE A 283 18.37 -4.93 11.32
N SER A 284 18.70 -3.92 12.12
CA SER A 284 20.09 -3.49 12.31
C SER A 284 20.96 -4.55 12.98
N GLU A 285 20.36 -5.40 13.80
CA GLU A 285 21.00 -6.55 14.48
C GLU A 285 20.97 -7.84 13.63
N ALA A 286 20.17 -7.86 12.56
CA ALA A 286 20.00 -9.03 11.71
C ALA A 286 21.30 -9.48 11.03
N LYS A 287 21.42 -10.79 10.79
CA LYS A 287 22.43 -11.36 9.90
C LYS A 287 22.11 -10.94 8.46
N SER A 288 23.09 -10.97 7.56
CA SER A 288 22.93 -10.50 6.18
C SER A 288 23.17 -11.59 5.13
N ILE A 289 22.49 -11.48 4.00
CA ILE A 289 22.82 -12.13 2.73
C ILE A 289 23.23 -11.04 1.76
N LEU A 290 24.34 -11.23 1.03
CA LEU A 290 24.84 -10.25 0.06
C LEU A 290 24.45 -10.66 -1.36
N ILE A 291 23.78 -9.77 -2.08
CA ILE A 291 23.57 -9.89 -3.52
C ILE A 291 24.61 -9.04 -4.25
N GLU A 292 25.46 -9.70 -5.03
CA GLU A 292 26.40 -9.04 -5.92
C GLU A 292 25.82 -9.02 -7.34
N SER A 293 26.07 -7.93 -8.06
CA SER A 293 25.67 -7.80 -9.46
C SER A 293 26.69 -6.94 -10.19
N THR A 294 26.93 -7.25 -11.45
CA THR A 294 27.84 -6.45 -12.28
C THR A 294 27.24 -5.06 -12.51
N LEU A 295 28.08 -4.08 -12.87
CA LEU A 295 27.58 -2.75 -13.23
C LEU A 295 26.54 -2.82 -14.37
N GLU A 296 26.79 -3.65 -15.38
CA GLU A 296 25.90 -3.86 -16.51
C GLU A 296 24.53 -4.41 -16.08
N GLU A 297 24.51 -5.43 -15.22
CA GLU A 297 23.26 -5.97 -14.65
C GLU A 297 22.48 -4.87 -13.92
N ARG A 298 23.17 -4.09 -13.08
CA ARG A 298 22.55 -3.00 -12.30
C ARG A 298 21.99 -1.90 -13.20
N ILE A 299 22.68 -1.54 -14.29
CA ILE A 299 22.19 -0.56 -15.26
C ILE A 299 20.92 -1.06 -15.92
N ASN A 300 20.89 -2.31 -16.38
CA ASN A 300 19.73 -2.89 -17.05
C ASN A 300 18.51 -2.94 -16.11
N VAL A 301 18.71 -3.32 -14.85
CA VAL A 301 17.67 -3.29 -13.82
C VAL A 301 17.10 -1.89 -13.62
N ILE A 302 17.95 -0.89 -13.43
CA ILE A 302 17.49 0.48 -13.20
C ILE A 302 16.79 1.04 -14.45
N LYS A 303 17.25 0.68 -15.65
CA LYS A 303 16.59 1.08 -16.90
C LYS A 303 15.18 0.51 -16.96
N GLU A 304 15.01 -0.77 -16.65
CA GLU A 304 13.69 -1.42 -16.59
C GLU A 304 12.79 -0.77 -15.54
N ASP A 305 13.29 -0.55 -14.33
CA ASP A 305 12.52 -0.03 -13.20
C ASP A 305 12.12 1.44 -13.33
N TYR A 306 13.03 2.29 -13.82
CA TYR A 306 12.85 3.74 -13.77
C TYR A 306 12.45 4.35 -15.11
N PHE A 307 12.81 3.74 -16.23
CA PHE A 307 12.49 4.26 -17.56
C PHE A 307 11.38 3.45 -18.23
N MET A 308 11.30 2.15 -17.95
CA MET A 308 10.50 1.15 -18.70
C MET A 308 10.88 1.10 -20.19
N TYR A 309 10.38 0.08 -20.90
CA TYR A 309 10.68 -0.11 -22.32
C TYR A 309 10.24 1.04 -23.23
N ASP A 310 9.19 1.77 -22.83
CA ASP A 310 8.64 2.91 -23.57
C ASP A 310 9.14 4.26 -23.07
N MET A 311 10.19 4.28 -22.22
CA MET A 311 10.83 5.49 -21.70
C MET A 311 9.89 6.44 -20.94
N ARG A 312 8.71 5.98 -20.50
CA ARG A 312 7.71 6.82 -19.81
C ARG A 312 8.21 7.47 -18.52
N GLY A 313 9.26 6.93 -17.92
CA GLY A 313 9.89 7.52 -16.73
C GLY A 313 10.85 8.68 -17.02
N LEU A 314 11.34 8.81 -18.26
CA LEU A 314 12.31 9.84 -18.65
C LEU A 314 11.82 11.26 -18.30
N PRO A 315 10.59 11.69 -18.63
CA PRO A 315 10.13 13.04 -18.29
C PRO A 315 10.12 13.33 -16.79
N LEU A 316 9.84 12.31 -15.96
CA LEU A 316 9.83 12.43 -14.50
C LEU A 316 11.25 12.54 -13.95
N ILE A 317 12.19 11.76 -14.49
CA ILE A 317 13.60 11.79 -14.10
C ILE A 317 14.21 13.14 -14.49
N LEU A 318 13.99 13.59 -15.72
CA LEU A 318 14.46 14.89 -16.21
C LEU A 318 13.92 16.04 -15.36
N LYS A 319 12.64 16.00 -15.00
CA LYS A 319 12.02 16.97 -14.09
C LYS A 319 12.73 16.99 -12.73
N VAL A 320 12.90 15.83 -12.08
CA VAL A 320 13.56 15.77 -10.75
C VAL A 320 15.02 16.22 -10.84
N PHE A 321 15.72 15.84 -11.92
CA PHE A 321 17.13 16.19 -12.12
C PHE A 321 17.33 17.70 -12.31
N THR A 322 16.46 18.33 -13.10
CA THR A 322 16.50 19.78 -13.38
C THR A 322 16.02 20.62 -12.20
N GLU A 323 14.91 20.25 -11.55
CA GLU A 323 14.38 20.95 -10.36
C GLU A 323 15.36 20.93 -9.18
N LYS A 324 16.23 19.92 -9.11
CA LYS A 324 17.26 19.77 -8.07
C LYS A 324 18.68 20.04 -8.59
N SER A 325 18.82 20.86 -9.62
CA SER A 325 20.12 21.12 -10.28
C SER A 325 21.22 21.55 -9.30
N ASP A 326 20.94 22.48 -8.38
CA ASP A 326 21.91 22.94 -7.38
C ASP A 326 22.42 21.80 -6.48
N PHE A 327 21.50 20.91 -6.06
CA PHE A 327 21.87 19.73 -5.29
C PHE A 327 22.79 18.81 -6.10
N PHE A 328 22.42 18.47 -7.34
CA PHE A 328 23.24 17.57 -8.16
C PHE A 328 24.61 18.17 -8.50
N LYS A 329 24.69 19.46 -8.82
CA LYS A 329 25.96 20.17 -9.06
C LYS A 329 26.88 20.15 -7.84
N GLN A 330 26.33 20.31 -6.64
CA GLN A 330 27.10 20.18 -5.39
C GLN A 330 27.61 18.76 -5.15
N GLN A 331 26.84 17.74 -5.56
CA GLN A 331 27.20 16.34 -5.32
C GLN A 331 28.10 15.73 -6.43
N LEU A 332 28.08 16.28 -7.65
CA LEU A 332 28.69 15.68 -8.85
C LEU A 332 29.62 16.61 -9.65
N SER A 333 29.67 17.93 -9.36
CA SER A 333 30.25 19.00 -10.20
C SER A 333 29.34 19.51 -11.32
N ASN A 334 29.66 20.71 -11.84
CA ASN A 334 28.91 21.35 -12.92
C ASN A 334 29.09 20.63 -14.25
N GLU A 335 30.30 20.13 -14.52
CA GLU A 335 30.67 19.43 -15.74
C GLU A 335 29.90 18.11 -15.84
N ILE A 336 29.96 17.28 -14.79
CA ILE A 336 29.25 16.00 -14.74
C ILE A 336 27.73 16.21 -14.81
N TYR A 337 27.19 17.20 -14.10
CA TYR A 337 25.77 17.54 -14.19
C TYR A 337 25.36 17.86 -15.63
N SER A 338 26.15 18.63 -16.36
CA SER A 338 25.86 19.03 -17.74
C SER A 338 25.89 17.83 -18.68
N GLU A 339 26.89 16.94 -18.55
CA GLU A 339 26.97 15.70 -19.34
C GLU A 339 25.80 14.75 -19.07
N MET A 340 25.34 14.66 -17.82
CA MET A 340 24.19 13.82 -17.45
C MET A 340 22.87 14.41 -17.93
N LEU A 341 22.74 15.74 -17.93
CA LEU A 341 21.58 16.43 -18.50
C LEU A 341 21.49 16.19 -20.01
N GLU A 342 22.61 16.37 -20.72
CA GLU A 342 22.70 16.07 -22.16
C GLU A 342 22.37 14.59 -22.45
N ALA A 343 22.82 13.67 -21.59
CA ALA A 343 22.47 12.26 -21.74
C ALA A 343 20.96 12.02 -21.62
N LEU A 344 20.28 12.65 -20.66
CA LEU A 344 18.82 12.54 -20.54
C LEU A 344 18.09 13.18 -21.73
N GLU A 345 18.54 14.35 -22.19
CA GLU A 345 17.95 15.06 -23.34
C GLU A 345 18.07 14.27 -24.64
N ASN A 346 19.15 13.49 -24.80
CA ASN A 346 19.37 12.60 -25.93
C ASN A 346 18.85 11.16 -25.70
N GLU A 347 17.97 10.96 -24.71
CA GLU A 347 17.37 9.65 -24.35
C GLU A 347 18.40 8.55 -24.00
N ASN A 348 19.64 8.92 -23.68
CA ASN A 348 20.71 8.00 -23.30
C ASN A 348 20.61 7.66 -21.80
N ALA A 349 19.58 6.89 -21.45
CA ALA A 349 19.36 6.40 -20.09
C ALA A 349 20.57 5.62 -19.56
N TYR A 350 21.24 4.84 -20.41
CA TYR A 350 22.40 4.04 -20.01
C TYR A 350 23.49 4.91 -19.39
N LYS A 351 23.94 5.95 -20.10
CA LYS A 351 24.99 6.87 -19.61
C LYS A 351 24.57 7.58 -18.33
N PHE A 352 23.32 8.05 -18.25
CA PHE A 352 22.79 8.67 -17.05
C PHE A 352 22.83 7.73 -15.82
N ILE A 353 22.37 6.48 -16.00
CA ILE A 353 22.33 5.47 -14.93
C ILE A 353 23.73 5.10 -14.49
N GLU A 354 24.65 4.84 -15.43
CA GLU A 354 26.04 4.54 -15.13
C GLU A 354 26.67 5.62 -14.25
N TYR A 355 26.48 6.89 -14.62
CA TYR A 355 26.98 8.03 -13.84
C TYR A 355 26.34 8.10 -12.45
N MET A 356 25.02 7.92 -12.35
CA MET A 356 24.34 7.88 -11.06
C MET A 356 24.87 6.76 -10.16
N LEU A 357 25.09 5.55 -10.69
CA LEU A 357 25.63 4.44 -9.93
C LEU A 357 27.06 4.72 -9.47
N VAL A 358 27.96 5.01 -10.41
CA VAL A 358 29.41 5.07 -10.14
C VAL A 358 29.80 6.35 -9.41
N LYS A 359 29.21 7.49 -9.74
CA LYS A 359 29.61 8.80 -9.18
C LYS A 359 28.78 9.21 -7.96
N TYR A 360 27.55 8.70 -7.83
CA TYR A 360 26.67 9.05 -6.71
C TYR A 360 26.47 7.92 -5.70
N TYR A 361 25.89 6.80 -6.11
CA TYR A 361 25.46 5.77 -5.16
C TYR A 361 26.61 4.94 -4.59
N ASP A 362 27.47 4.39 -5.46
CA ASP A 362 28.53 3.45 -5.04
C ASP A 362 29.57 4.15 -4.14
N VAL A 363 29.89 5.42 -4.38
CA VAL A 363 30.80 6.23 -3.53
C VAL A 363 30.25 6.43 -2.11
N ARG A 364 28.92 6.43 -1.96
CA ARG A 364 28.25 6.60 -0.66
C ARG A 364 27.94 5.27 0.02
N TYR A 365 28.10 4.16 -0.70
CA TYR A 365 27.91 2.85 -0.13
C TYR A 365 29.00 2.58 0.90
N LYS A 366 28.59 2.46 2.17
CA LYS A 366 29.46 2.04 3.25
C LYS A 366 29.13 0.59 3.55
N ASP A 367 30.10 -0.29 3.37
CA ASP A 367 29.98 -1.65 3.89
C ASP A 367 29.74 -1.56 5.40
N LYS A 368 28.62 -2.16 5.86
CA LYS A 368 28.26 -2.20 7.28
C LYS A 368 29.16 -3.18 8.06
N GLY A 369 30.08 -3.88 7.41
CA GLY A 369 31.08 -4.75 8.05
C GLY A 369 30.51 -6.04 8.63
N LYS A 370 29.26 -6.37 8.29
CA LYS A 370 28.65 -7.65 8.66
C LYS A 370 29.12 -8.71 7.68
N LYS A 371 29.76 -9.77 8.20
CA LYS A 371 30.10 -10.93 7.38
C LYS A 371 28.79 -11.60 6.91
N PRO A 372 28.51 -11.67 5.60
CA PRO A 372 27.29 -12.26 5.10
C PRO A 372 27.27 -13.78 5.37
N LEU A 373 26.08 -14.33 5.63
CA LEU A 373 25.86 -15.76 5.74
C LEU A 373 26.00 -16.46 4.38
N LEU A 374 25.59 -15.76 3.33
CA LEU A 374 25.59 -16.22 1.96
C LEU A 374 25.90 -15.04 1.03
N VAL A 375 26.67 -15.30 -0.02
CA VAL A 375 26.92 -14.36 -1.12
C VAL A 375 26.35 -14.97 -2.39
N ILE A 376 25.37 -14.30 -2.99
CA ILE A 376 24.73 -14.70 -4.24
C ILE A 376 25.23 -13.76 -5.34
N ASN A 377 25.99 -14.30 -6.28
CA ASN A 377 26.67 -13.52 -7.32
C ASN A 377 26.59 -14.13 -8.72
N ARG A 378 25.75 -15.14 -8.92
CA ARG A 378 25.60 -15.87 -10.18
C ARG A 378 24.14 -16.11 -10.52
N GLY A 379 23.92 -16.46 -11.78
CA GLY A 379 22.61 -16.80 -12.31
C GLY A 379 21.69 -15.61 -12.51
N ASP A 380 20.61 -15.88 -13.23
CA ASP A 380 19.53 -14.93 -13.41
C ASP A 380 18.73 -14.73 -12.11
N LEU A 381 17.77 -13.82 -12.17
CA LEU A 381 16.93 -13.47 -11.02
C LEU A 381 16.19 -14.67 -10.41
N LYS A 382 15.75 -15.63 -11.23
CA LYS A 382 15.03 -16.82 -10.78
C LYS A 382 15.98 -17.79 -10.08
N HIS A 383 17.17 -17.98 -10.62
CA HIS A 383 18.22 -18.77 -9.98
C HIS A 383 18.58 -18.22 -8.60
N ARG A 384 18.78 -16.90 -8.50
CA ARG A 384 19.09 -16.23 -7.23
C ARG A 384 17.95 -16.35 -6.21
N ALA A 385 16.70 -16.25 -6.64
CA ALA A 385 15.53 -16.48 -5.77
C ALA A 385 15.47 -17.92 -5.26
N ASN A 386 15.71 -18.91 -6.11
CA ASN A 386 15.75 -20.32 -5.71
C ASN A 386 16.88 -20.59 -4.71
N GLU A 387 18.04 -19.95 -4.86
CA GLU A 387 19.14 -20.06 -3.92
C GLU A 387 18.79 -19.48 -2.54
N LEU A 388 18.09 -18.33 -2.51
CA LEU A 388 17.55 -17.76 -1.27
C LEU A 388 16.54 -18.70 -0.60
N ILE A 389 15.57 -19.22 -1.36
CA ILE A 389 14.56 -20.15 -0.85
C ILE A 389 15.22 -21.41 -0.30
N HIS A 390 16.18 -21.99 -1.03
CA HIS A 390 16.92 -23.15 -0.57
C HIS A 390 17.68 -22.86 0.73
N PHE A 391 18.39 -21.74 0.80
CA PHE A 391 19.10 -21.33 2.02
C PHE A 391 18.15 -21.19 3.22
N PHE A 392 16.99 -20.56 3.05
CA PHE A 392 16.00 -20.44 4.13
C PHE A 392 15.41 -21.78 4.55
N ASN A 393 15.18 -22.70 3.60
CA ASN A 393 14.74 -24.06 3.91
C ASN A 393 15.79 -24.86 4.69
N GLU A 394 17.08 -24.73 4.36
CA GLU A 394 18.16 -25.35 5.14
C GLU A 394 18.30 -24.71 6.53
N TYR A 395 18.15 -23.39 6.62
CA TYR A 395 18.17 -22.66 7.90
C TYR A 395 17.08 -23.16 8.86
N LYS A 396 15.96 -23.67 8.33
CA LYS A 396 14.86 -24.29 9.10
C LYS A 396 15.31 -25.52 9.90
N TYR A 397 16.31 -26.25 9.42
CA TYR A 397 16.76 -27.53 9.98
C TYR A 397 18.11 -27.43 10.71
N ALA A 398 18.64 -26.21 10.89
CA ALA A 398 19.97 -25.98 11.41
C ALA A 398 20.06 -25.87 12.94
N ASP A 399 18.97 -26.11 13.68
CA ASP A 399 18.91 -26.13 15.15
C ASP A 399 18.52 -27.52 15.70
#